data_AF-A0A3R7BMD4-F1
#
_entry.id   AF-A0A3R7BMD4-F1
#
_cell.length_a   1.000
_cell.length_b   1.000
_cell.length_c   1.000
_cell.angle_alpha   90.00
_cell.angle_beta   90.00
_cell.angle_gamma   90.00
#
_symmetry.space_group_name_H-M   'P 1'
#
loop_
_entity.id
_entity.type
_entity.pdbx_description
1 polymer ?
#
loop_
_entity_poly.entity_id
_entity_poly.type
_entity_poly.pdbx_seq_one_letter_code
_entity_poly.pdbx_strand_id
1 'polypeptide(L)'
;MGHIPRTLSVYLRGELTRTCEPGALVTICGIFLPLPYSPMRQMQVGLITETYLEATHVINHKKRYSAMDASEEMEHEIQRLQDSPNLYSMLAQSIAPEIYGHEDIKKALLLLMIGGVTKRMDEGMKIRGDINVLLMGDPGVAKSQLLKHIATISPRGIYTTGKGSSGVGLTAAVVRDQMTKEMTLEGGALVLADMGICCIDEFDKMEEGDRTAIHEVRVNMSPCLKDIDLLLASFFKCLHQNYTHRDDIVYPKRG
;
A
#
# COMPACT_ATOMS: atom_id res chain seq x y z
N MET A 1 -28.60 1.34 -6.76
CA MET A 1 -28.96 0.77 -5.44
C MET A 1 -27.74 0.88 -4.54
N GLY A 2 -27.65 1.92 -3.72
CA GLY A 2 -26.52 2.12 -2.81
C GLY A 2 -27.02 2.82 -1.57
N HIS A 3 -27.21 2.07 -0.49
CA HIS A 3 -27.47 2.66 0.82
C HIS A 3 -26.17 3.17 1.42
N ILE A 4 -26.26 4.26 2.18
CA ILE A 4 -25.14 4.81 2.94
C ILE A 4 -24.68 3.72 3.93
N PRO A 5 -23.37 3.42 4.02
CA PRO A 5 -22.86 2.43 4.95
C PRO A 5 -23.22 2.80 6.39
N ARG A 6 -23.63 1.81 7.17
CA ARG A 6 -23.98 1.97 8.58
C ARG A 6 -22.73 1.78 9.43
N THR A 7 -22.59 2.59 10.47
CA THR A 7 -21.52 2.50 11.46
C THR A 7 -22.01 1.74 12.68
N LEU A 8 -21.10 1.01 13.33
CA LEU A 8 -21.33 0.28 14.57
C LEU A 8 -20.20 0.58 15.55
N SER A 9 -20.56 0.88 16.80
CA SER A 9 -19.58 1.12 17.87
C SER A 9 -19.05 -0.21 18.39
N VAL A 10 -17.72 -0.37 18.38
CA VAL A 10 -17.04 -1.60 18.83
C VAL A 10 -16.09 -1.26 19.97
N TYR A 11 -16.16 -2.02 21.06
CA TYR A 11 -15.32 -1.84 22.24
C TYR A 11 -14.29 -2.96 22.29
N LEU A 12 -13.01 -2.59 22.26
CA LEU A 12 -11.88 -3.50 22.48
C LEU A 12 -11.39 -3.36 23.92
N ARG A 13 -11.19 -4.48 24.61
CA ARG A 13 -10.72 -4.51 26.00
C ARG A 13 -9.44 -5.36 26.13
N GLY A 14 -8.64 -5.06 27.15
CA GLY A 14 -7.47 -5.86 27.54
C GLY A 14 -6.39 -5.90 26.44
N GLU A 15 -6.02 -7.11 26.04
CA GLU A 15 -4.93 -7.38 25.09
C GLU A 15 -5.28 -7.02 23.65
N LEU A 16 -6.57 -6.88 23.32
CA LEU A 16 -7.02 -6.43 22.00
C LEU A 16 -6.81 -4.92 21.79
N THR A 17 -6.37 -4.19 22.82
CA THR A 17 -6.06 -2.77 22.66
C THR A 17 -4.83 -2.58 21.77
N ARG A 18 -4.89 -1.59 20.86
CA ARG A 18 -3.83 -1.27 19.90
C ARG A 18 -3.57 -2.30 18.78
N THR A 19 -4.47 -3.27 18.59
CA THR A 19 -4.33 -4.25 17.49
C THR A 19 -4.84 -3.72 16.13
N CYS A 20 -5.58 -2.62 16.13
CA CYS A 20 -6.19 -2.04 14.94
C CYS A 20 -5.58 -0.66 14.63
N GLU A 21 -5.31 -0.41 13.36
CA GLU A 21 -4.91 0.89 12.82
C GLU A 21 -6.09 1.49 12.02
N PRO A 22 -6.25 2.82 11.99
CA PRO A 22 -7.28 3.45 11.17
C PRO A 22 -7.08 3.10 9.68
N GLY A 23 -8.16 2.72 9.00
CA GLY A 23 -8.12 2.30 7.60
C GLY A 23 -7.74 0.83 7.37
N ALA A 24 -7.42 0.06 8.42
CA ALA A 24 -7.13 -1.36 8.30
C ALA A 24 -8.40 -2.19 8.02
N LEU A 25 -8.25 -3.25 7.20
CA LEU A 25 -9.30 -4.23 6.97
C LEU A 25 -9.27 -5.28 8.07
N VAL A 26 -10.25 -5.22 8.97
CA VAL A 26 -10.34 -6.11 10.14
C VAL A 26 -11.66 -6.87 10.16
N THR A 27 -11.60 -8.13 10.55
CA THR A 27 -12.77 -8.92 10.94
C THR A 27 -12.80 -9.00 12.45
N ILE A 28 -13.92 -8.57 13.04
CA ILE A 28 -14.11 -8.54 14.49
C ILE A 28 -15.21 -9.53 14.85
N CYS A 29 -14.90 -10.44 15.76
CA CYS A 29 -15.85 -11.35 16.38
C CYS A 29 -16.11 -10.88 17.81
N GLY A 30 -17.38 -10.86 18.22
CA GLY A 30 -17.75 -10.31 19.51
C GLY A 30 -19.19 -10.55 19.88
N ILE A 31 -19.56 -10.05 21.05
CA ILE A 31 -20.90 -10.17 21.63
C ILE A 31 -21.63 -8.84 21.41
N PHE A 32 -22.82 -8.90 20.83
CA PHE A 32 -23.64 -7.72 20.57
C PHE A 32 -24.49 -7.39 21.80
N LEU A 33 -24.31 -6.19 22.36
CA LEU A 33 -24.90 -5.79 23.64
C LEU A 33 -25.59 -4.41 23.56
N PRO A 34 -26.71 -4.22 24.25
CA PRO A 34 -27.31 -2.90 24.42
C PRO A 34 -26.61 -2.11 25.54
N LEU A 35 -26.46 -0.80 25.37
CA LEU A 35 -26.06 0.13 26.42
C LEU A 35 -27.30 0.60 27.18
N PRO A 36 -27.43 0.30 28.50
CA PRO A 36 -28.52 0.83 29.29
C PRO A 36 -28.35 2.34 29.48
N TYR A 37 -29.38 3.11 29.12
CA TYR A 37 -29.39 4.55 29.35
C TYR A 37 -29.50 4.90 30.83
N SER A 38 -28.92 6.04 31.21
CA SER A 38 -29.26 6.73 32.46
C SER A 38 -30.76 7.04 32.50
N PRO A 39 -31.43 6.88 33.66
CA PRO A 39 -32.89 7.02 33.80
C PRO A 39 -33.45 8.37 33.32
N MET A 40 -32.63 9.44 33.28
CA MET A 40 -33.05 10.75 32.77
C MET A 40 -33.21 10.83 31.25
N ARG A 41 -32.48 10.05 30.45
CA ARG A 41 -32.58 10.08 28.97
C ARG A 41 -33.61 9.10 28.42
N GLN A 42 -33.98 8.10 29.20
CA GLN A 42 -34.93 7.05 28.81
C GLN A 42 -36.35 7.61 28.58
N MET A 43 -36.69 8.73 29.23
CA MET A 43 -38.00 9.39 29.08
C MET A 43 -38.16 10.16 27.76
N GLN A 44 -37.07 10.52 27.05
CA GLN A 44 -37.12 11.28 25.79
C GLN A 44 -36.99 10.42 24.53
N VAL A 45 -36.35 9.25 24.60
CA VAL A 45 -35.94 8.47 23.41
C VAL A 45 -36.72 7.16 23.25
N GLY A 46 -37.58 6.80 24.22
CA GLY A 46 -38.37 5.57 24.18
C GLY A 46 -37.54 4.31 24.45
N LEU A 47 -37.90 3.19 23.81
CA LEU A 47 -37.26 1.87 23.94
C LEU A 47 -36.03 1.66 23.04
N ILE A 48 -35.63 2.67 22.27
CA ILE A 48 -34.49 2.55 21.35
C ILE A 48 -33.22 2.56 22.20
N THR A 49 -32.57 1.40 22.34
CA THR A 49 -31.28 1.26 23.01
C THR A 49 -30.15 1.44 22.01
N GLU A 50 -29.18 2.28 22.32
CA GLU A 50 -27.88 2.25 21.63
C GLU A 50 -27.25 0.87 21.83
N THR A 51 -26.67 0.32 20.76
CA THR A 51 -26.03 -1.00 20.77
C THR A 51 -24.57 -0.87 20.43
N TYR A 52 -23.76 -1.75 21.01
CA TYR A 52 -22.34 -1.85 20.72
C TYR A 52 -21.94 -3.32 20.62
N LEU A 53 -20.82 -3.55 19.94
CA LEU A 53 -20.20 -4.86 19.87
C LEU A 53 -19.02 -4.89 20.83
N GLU A 54 -19.03 -5.81 21.79
CA GLU A 54 -17.88 -6.11 22.62
C GLU A 54 -16.97 -7.12 21.90
N ALA A 55 -15.79 -6.69 21.48
CA ALA A 55 -14.88 -7.52 20.70
C ALA A 55 -14.22 -8.60 21.57
N THR A 56 -14.31 -9.85 21.14
CA THR A 56 -13.64 -11.01 21.74
C THR A 56 -12.40 -11.41 20.95
N HIS A 57 -12.45 -11.26 19.62
CA HIS A 57 -11.33 -11.61 18.75
C HIS A 57 -11.27 -10.67 17.55
N VAL A 58 -10.06 -10.29 17.15
CA VAL A 58 -9.81 -9.40 16.02
C VAL A 58 -8.82 -10.06 15.08
N ILE A 59 -9.22 -10.23 13.82
CA ILE A 59 -8.38 -10.74 12.75
C ILE A 59 -8.08 -9.59 11.81
N ASN A 60 -6.81 -9.22 11.70
CA ASN A 60 -6.35 -8.26 10.71
C ASN A 60 -6.00 -9.00 9.41
N HIS A 61 -6.65 -8.63 8.31
CA HIS A 61 -6.42 -9.26 7.00
C HIS A 61 -5.13 -8.79 6.35
N LYS A 62 -4.65 -7.58 6.68
CA LYS A 62 -3.36 -7.07 6.22
C LYS A 62 -2.32 -7.23 7.33
N LYS A 63 -1.85 -8.47 7.53
CA LYS A 63 -0.77 -8.76 8.49
C LYS A 63 0.53 -8.06 8.05
N ARG A 64 1.28 -7.50 9.01
CA ARG A 64 2.67 -7.04 8.77
C ARG A 64 3.53 -8.24 8.35
N TYR A 65 4.57 -8.02 7.54
CA TYR A 65 5.51 -9.07 7.12
C TYR A 65 6.06 -9.88 8.31
N SER A 66 6.31 -9.22 9.44
CA SER A 66 6.80 -9.85 10.67
C SER A 66 5.80 -10.75 11.41
N ALA A 67 4.52 -10.72 11.02
CA ALA A 67 3.43 -11.47 11.63
C ALA A 67 2.88 -12.56 10.69
N MET A 68 3.51 -12.79 9.53
CA MET A 68 3.25 -13.99 8.74
C MET A 68 3.87 -15.18 9.46
N ASP A 69 3.00 -16.02 10.04
CA ASP A 69 3.41 -17.26 10.67
C ASP A 69 3.91 -18.23 9.58
N ALA A 70 5.19 -18.58 9.62
CA ALA A 70 5.75 -19.62 8.78
C ALA A 70 5.21 -20.97 9.27
N SER A 71 4.25 -21.53 8.55
CA SER A 71 3.81 -22.91 8.77
C SER A 71 4.88 -23.88 8.27
N GLU A 72 5.06 -25.02 8.93
CA GLU A 72 5.97 -26.08 8.46
C GLU A 72 5.68 -26.51 7.01
N GLU A 73 4.40 -26.49 6.61
CA GLU A 73 3.97 -26.76 5.24
C GLU A 73 4.52 -25.73 4.24
N MET A 74 4.59 -24.46 4.66
CA MET A 74 5.11 -23.37 3.84
C MET A 74 6.63 -23.49 3.67
N GLU A 75 7.35 -23.87 4.73
CA GLU A 75 8.79 -24.09 4.66
C GLU A 75 9.15 -25.24 3.72
N HIS A 76 8.40 -26.35 3.78
CA HIS A 76 8.60 -27.48 2.88
C HIS A 76 8.36 -27.08 1.41
N GLU A 77 7.33 -26.27 1.15
CA GLU A 77 7.05 -25.78 -0.20
C GLU A 77 8.12 -24.81 -0.69
N ILE A 78 8.65 -23.95 0.18
CA ILE A 78 9.78 -23.06 -0.14
C ILE A 78 11.02 -23.88 -0.53
N GLN A 79 11.35 -24.94 0.22
CA GLN A 79 12.46 -25.83 -0.10
C GLN A 79 12.28 -26.49 -1.48
N ARG A 80 11.06 -26.99 -1.76
CA ARG A 80 10.75 -27.57 -3.08
C ARG A 80 10.91 -26.56 -4.22
N LEU A 81 10.57 -25.30 -3.98
CA LEU A 81 10.71 -24.21 -4.96
C LEU A 81 12.17 -23.80 -5.17
N GLN A 82 13.02 -23.88 -4.15
CA GLN A 82 14.46 -23.57 -4.26
C GLN A 82 15.19 -24.50 -5.23
N ASP A 83 14.80 -25.78 -5.28
CA ASP A 83 15.42 -26.78 -6.16
C ASP A 83 15.01 -26.63 -7.65
N SER A 84 14.05 -25.77 -7.95
CA SER A 84 13.53 -25.58 -9.30
C SER A 84 14.46 -24.70 -10.15
N PRO A 85 14.99 -25.19 -11.30
CA PRO A 85 15.98 -24.46 -12.11
C PRO A 85 15.44 -23.17 -12.76
N ASN A 86 14.11 -23.01 -12.85
CA ASN A 86 13.44 -21.88 -13.49
C ASN A 86 12.63 -21.02 -12.51
N LEU A 87 12.99 -21.01 -11.22
CA LEU A 87 12.25 -20.32 -10.17
C LEU A 87 11.94 -18.85 -10.52
N TYR A 88 12.91 -18.11 -11.04
CA TYR A 88 12.74 -16.69 -11.37
C TYR A 88 11.66 -16.44 -12.44
N SER A 89 11.70 -17.19 -13.54
CA SER A 89 10.71 -17.06 -14.61
C SER A 89 9.33 -17.56 -14.18
N MET A 90 9.29 -18.63 -13.38
CA MET A 90 8.04 -19.19 -12.86
C MET A 90 7.35 -18.22 -11.89
N LEU A 91 8.10 -17.59 -10.97
CA LEU A 91 7.57 -16.56 -10.08
C LEU A 91 7.07 -15.35 -10.86
N ALA A 92 7.84 -14.89 -11.86
CA ALA A 92 7.43 -13.77 -12.69
C ALA A 92 6.13 -14.06 -13.47
N GLN A 93 5.98 -15.27 -14.03
CA GLN A 93 4.76 -15.68 -14.74
C GLN A 93 3.56 -15.88 -13.81
N SER A 94 3.82 -16.21 -12.53
CA SER A 94 2.78 -16.34 -11.50
C SER A 94 2.18 -14.98 -11.10
N ILE A 95 2.88 -13.88 -11.35
CA ILE A 95 2.35 -12.53 -11.15
C ILE A 95 1.40 -12.19 -12.31
N ALA A 96 0.13 -11.93 -11.97
CA ALA A 96 -0.92 -11.55 -12.91
C ALA A 96 -0.99 -12.51 -14.13
N PRO A 97 -1.39 -13.79 -13.92
CA PRO A 97 -1.47 -14.78 -14.99
C PRO A 97 -2.51 -14.42 -16.07
N GLU A 98 -3.48 -13.57 -15.73
CA GLU A 98 -4.49 -13.04 -16.65
C GLU A 98 -3.90 -12.19 -17.80
N ILE A 99 -2.71 -11.62 -17.59
CA ILE A 99 -2.07 -10.73 -18.57
C ILE A 99 -1.02 -11.53 -19.33
N TYR A 100 -1.26 -11.70 -20.63
CA TYR A 100 -0.36 -12.39 -21.54
C TYR A 100 0.88 -11.54 -21.86
N GLY A 101 2.05 -12.18 -21.88
CA GLY A 101 3.33 -11.54 -22.24
C GLY A 101 3.92 -10.65 -21.14
N HIS A 102 4.66 -9.63 -21.55
CA HIS A 102 5.36 -8.67 -20.68
C HIS A 102 6.24 -9.30 -19.60
N GLU A 103 6.96 -10.37 -19.92
CA GLU A 103 7.78 -11.10 -18.94
C GLU A 103 8.81 -10.20 -18.26
N ASP A 104 9.43 -9.27 -19.00
CA ASP A 104 10.43 -8.36 -18.45
C ASP A 104 9.83 -7.37 -17.44
N ILE A 105 8.60 -6.91 -17.70
CA ILE A 105 7.87 -6.03 -16.78
C ILE A 105 7.49 -6.81 -15.53
N LYS A 106 6.99 -8.04 -15.66
CA LYS A 106 6.66 -8.91 -14.53
C LYS A 106 7.88 -9.24 -13.68
N LYS A 107 9.02 -9.50 -14.31
CA LYS A 107 10.33 -9.68 -13.65
C LYS A 107 10.77 -8.43 -12.88
N ALA A 108 10.63 -7.24 -13.47
CA ALA A 108 10.94 -5.98 -12.78
C ALA A 108 10.02 -5.74 -11.58
N LEU A 109 8.72 -6.04 -11.71
CA LEU A 109 7.75 -5.96 -10.61
C LEU A 109 8.01 -7.00 -9.52
N LEU A 110 8.51 -8.19 -9.87
CA LEU A 110 8.95 -9.19 -8.89
C LEU A 110 10.12 -8.65 -8.05
N LEU A 111 11.15 -8.09 -8.69
CA LEU A 111 12.29 -7.49 -7.98
C LEU A 111 11.88 -6.33 -7.07
N LEU A 112 10.91 -5.53 -7.50
CA LEU A 112 10.32 -4.49 -6.68
C LEU A 112 9.67 -5.05 -5.41
N MET A 113 8.88 -6.13 -5.52
CA MET A 113 8.20 -6.72 -4.35
C MET A 113 9.18 -7.37 -3.37
N ILE A 114 10.29 -7.90 -3.86
CA ILE A 114 11.35 -8.46 -3.01
C ILE A 114 12.12 -7.33 -2.30
N GLY A 115 12.32 -6.21 -2.99
CA GLY A 115 13.11 -5.08 -2.50
C GLY A 115 14.61 -5.37 -2.43
N GLY A 116 15.39 -4.35 -2.11
CA GLY A 116 16.83 -4.46 -1.92
C GLY A 116 17.23 -4.22 -0.47
N VAL A 117 18.41 -4.73 -0.09
CA VAL A 117 18.94 -4.50 1.26
C VAL A 117 19.60 -3.13 1.32
N THR A 118 19.09 -2.27 2.20
CA THR A 118 19.74 -0.99 2.50
C THR A 118 21.09 -1.24 3.17
N LYS A 119 22.17 -0.72 2.59
CA LYS A 119 23.53 -0.82 3.15
C LYS A 119 23.89 0.42 3.94
N ARG A 120 24.51 0.23 5.10
CA ARG A 120 25.14 1.29 5.88
C ARG A 120 26.65 1.15 5.71
N MET A 121 27.29 2.22 5.25
CA MET A 121 28.74 2.32 5.20
C MET A 121 29.28 2.81 6.56
N ASP A 122 30.52 2.49 6.86
CA ASP A 122 31.17 2.85 8.13
C ASP A 122 31.28 4.37 8.36
N GLU A 123 31.20 5.17 7.29
CA GLU A 123 31.21 6.64 7.34
C GLU A 123 29.82 7.27 7.60
N GLY A 124 28.82 6.47 8.01
CA GLY A 124 27.47 6.98 8.33
C GLY A 124 26.58 7.28 7.12
N MET A 125 27.04 7.00 5.90
CA MET A 125 26.22 7.06 4.69
C MET A 125 25.30 5.82 4.58
N LYS A 126 23.99 6.04 4.43
CA LYS A 126 22.96 5.01 4.17
C LYS A 126 22.67 4.98 2.66
N ILE A 127 22.95 3.88 1.99
CA ILE A 127 22.55 3.66 0.59
C ILE A 127 21.19 2.96 0.58
N ARG A 128 20.21 3.61 -0.05
CA ARG A 128 18.83 3.10 -0.20
C ARG A 128 18.83 1.81 -1.03
N GLY A 129 18.19 0.76 -0.50
CA GLY A 129 17.99 -0.52 -1.20
C GLY A 129 16.70 -0.58 -2.03
N ASP A 130 15.79 0.36 -1.79
CA ASP A 130 14.45 0.35 -2.38
C ASP A 130 14.48 0.73 -3.86
N ILE A 131 13.68 0.01 -4.65
CA ILE A 131 13.59 0.20 -6.10
C ILE A 131 12.30 0.97 -6.38
N ASN A 132 12.35 2.00 -7.21
CA ASN A 132 11.15 2.65 -7.72
C ASN A 132 11.04 2.33 -9.22
N VAL A 133 9.94 1.73 -9.64
CA VAL A 133 9.70 1.34 -11.04
C VAL A 133 8.67 2.29 -11.64
N LEU A 134 8.93 2.79 -12.85
CA LEU A 134 7.98 3.58 -13.65
C LEU A 134 7.54 2.81 -14.90
N LEU A 135 6.25 2.51 -14.99
CA LEU A 135 5.66 1.89 -16.17
C LEU A 135 5.15 2.95 -17.15
N MET A 136 5.76 3.04 -18.33
CA MET A 136 5.32 3.88 -19.44
C MET A 136 4.91 3.01 -20.63
N GLY A 137 3.89 3.45 -21.38
CA GLY A 137 3.44 2.74 -22.57
C GLY A 137 2.07 3.21 -23.06
N ASP A 138 1.56 2.59 -24.10
CA ASP A 138 0.26 2.96 -24.67
C ASP A 138 -0.91 2.68 -23.71
N PRO A 139 -2.03 3.42 -23.83
CA PRO A 139 -3.28 3.03 -23.19
C PRO A 139 -3.76 1.68 -23.75
N GLY A 140 -4.28 0.82 -22.88
CA GLY A 140 -4.79 -0.51 -23.28
C GLY A 140 -3.84 -1.69 -23.02
N VAL A 141 -2.61 -1.43 -22.55
CA VAL A 141 -1.60 -2.49 -22.26
C VAL A 141 -1.76 -3.09 -20.85
N ALA A 142 -2.99 -3.17 -20.32
CA ALA A 142 -3.32 -3.72 -18.99
C ALA A 142 -2.48 -3.20 -17.79
N LYS A 143 -1.80 -2.05 -17.92
CA LYS A 143 -0.92 -1.47 -16.88
C LYS A 143 -1.63 -1.24 -15.55
N SER A 144 -2.82 -0.64 -15.58
CA SER A 144 -3.65 -0.43 -14.39
C SER A 144 -4.04 -1.75 -13.69
N GLN A 145 -4.24 -2.82 -14.46
CA GLN A 145 -4.58 -4.14 -13.92
C GLN A 145 -3.36 -4.79 -13.26
N LEU A 146 -2.16 -4.66 -13.85
CA LEU A 146 -0.90 -5.08 -13.20
C LEU A 146 -0.73 -4.39 -11.85
N LEU A 147 -0.92 -3.07 -11.79
CA LEU A 147 -0.76 -2.29 -10.55
C LEU A 147 -1.74 -2.70 -9.46
N LYS A 148 -3.01 -2.92 -9.82
CA LYS A 148 -4.04 -3.41 -8.89
C LYS A 148 -3.69 -4.80 -8.35
N HIS A 149 -3.14 -5.66 -9.20
CA HIS A 149 -2.74 -7.00 -8.79
C HIS A 149 -1.56 -6.96 -7.81
N ILE A 150 -0.54 -6.14 -8.07
CA ILE A 150 0.59 -5.92 -7.15
C ILE A 150 0.12 -5.34 -5.81
N ALA A 151 -0.78 -4.35 -5.83
CA ALA A 151 -1.34 -3.77 -4.61
C ALA A 151 -2.17 -4.78 -3.78
N THR A 152 -2.68 -5.84 -4.40
CA THR A 152 -3.45 -6.89 -3.73
C THR A 152 -2.55 -8.00 -3.20
N ILE A 153 -1.49 -8.36 -3.94
CA ILE A 153 -0.51 -9.36 -3.52
C ILE A 153 0.36 -8.83 -2.38
N SER A 154 0.74 -7.55 -2.43
CA SER A 154 1.57 -6.95 -1.39
C SER A 154 0.77 -6.76 -0.08
N PRO A 155 1.26 -7.23 1.07
CA PRO A 155 0.55 -7.11 2.35
C PRO A 155 0.31 -5.66 2.77
N ARG A 156 1.19 -4.74 2.36
CA ARG A 156 1.04 -3.28 2.54
C ARG A 156 0.91 -2.56 1.20
N GLY A 157 0.17 -3.16 0.27
CA GLY A 157 -0.19 -2.54 -1.00
C GLY A 157 -1.32 -1.53 -0.84
N ILE A 158 -1.07 -0.30 -1.29
CA ILE A 158 -2.07 0.77 -1.43
C ILE A 158 -2.17 1.13 -2.90
N TYR A 159 -3.39 1.14 -3.44
CA TYR A 159 -3.66 1.57 -4.80
C TYR A 159 -4.37 2.91 -4.78
N THR A 160 -3.87 3.86 -5.58
CA THR A 160 -4.49 5.17 -5.75
C THR A 160 -4.39 5.66 -7.19
N THR A 161 -5.28 6.58 -7.57
CA THR A 161 -5.30 7.23 -8.89
C THR A 161 -4.77 8.66 -8.75
N GLY A 162 -4.07 9.16 -9.76
CA GLY A 162 -3.51 10.51 -9.78
C GLY A 162 -4.56 11.59 -9.51
N LYS A 163 -5.77 11.47 -10.06
CA LYS A 163 -6.84 12.44 -9.79
C LYS A 163 -7.38 12.41 -8.36
N GLY A 164 -7.27 11.26 -7.68
CA GLY A 164 -7.71 11.07 -6.29
C GLY A 164 -6.59 11.25 -5.27
N SER A 165 -5.36 11.48 -5.73
CA SER A 165 -4.16 11.58 -4.90
C SER A 165 -3.69 13.03 -4.82
N SER A 166 -4.44 13.85 -4.07
CA SER A 166 -3.95 15.19 -3.74
C SER A 166 -2.76 15.09 -2.78
N GLY A 167 -1.91 16.12 -2.71
CA GLY A 167 -0.74 16.16 -1.84
C GLY A 167 -1.12 15.94 -0.37
N VAL A 168 -2.30 16.40 0.04
CA VAL A 168 -2.88 16.18 1.38
C VAL A 168 -3.29 14.72 1.59
N GLY A 169 -3.87 14.08 0.57
CA GLY A 169 -4.27 12.67 0.59
C GLY A 169 -3.09 11.70 0.47
N LEU A 170 -1.95 12.15 -0.07
CA LEU A 170 -0.71 11.38 -0.11
C LEU A 170 0.07 11.46 1.20
N THR A 171 0.17 12.66 1.80
CA THR A 171 1.01 12.92 2.98
C THR A 171 0.25 12.73 4.29
N ALA A 172 -0.28 13.80 4.87
CA ALA A 172 -1.10 13.76 6.06
C ALA A 172 -2.07 14.95 6.06
N ALA A 173 -3.27 14.73 6.56
CA ALA A 173 -4.30 15.75 6.73
C ALA A 173 -4.59 15.96 8.22
N VAL A 174 -4.86 17.20 8.62
CA VAL A 174 -5.40 17.51 9.95
C VAL A 174 -6.90 17.57 9.84
N VAL A 175 -7.60 16.64 10.48
CA VAL A 175 -9.06 16.56 10.51
C VAL A 175 -9.55 16.93 11.89
N ARG A 176 -10.56 17.79 11.95
CA ARG A 176 -11.20 18.14 13.22
C ARG A 176 -12.40 17.24 13.45
N ASP A 177 -12.36 16.47 14.54
CA ASP A 177 -13.50 15.66 14.94
C ASP A 177 -14.64 16.59 15.40
N GLN A 178 -15.84 16.38 14.86
CA GLN A 178 -17.01 17.20 15.17
C GLN A 178 -17.56 16.97 16.58
N MET A 179 -17.33 15.79 17.16
CA MET A 179 -17.84 15.44 18.49
C MET A 179 -16.90 15.88 19.60
N THR A 180 -15.62 15.54 19.48
CA THR A 180 -14.60 15.87 20.51
C THR A 180 -14.02 17.28 20.32
N LYS A 181 -14.17 17.88 19.14
CA LYS A 181 -13.51 19.14 18.70
C LYS A 181 -11.98 19.08 18.70
N GLU A 182 -11.40 17.90 18.89
CA GLU A 182 -9.97 17.67 18.85
C GLU A 182 -9.46 17.62 17.40
N MET A 183 -8.20 17.98 17.22
CA MET A 183 -7.52 17.95 15.94
C MET A 183 -6.79 16.61 15.83
N THR A 184 -7.27 15.74 14.95
CA THR A 184 -6.69 14.43 14.69
C THR A 184 -5.88 14.46 13.41
N LEU A 185 -4.76 13.75 13.38
CA LEU A 185 -3.94 13.58 12.18
C LEU A 185 -4.38 12.29 11.47
N GLU A 186 -4.82 12.43 10.22
CA GLU A 186 -5.06 11.30 9.33
C GLU A 186 -3.86 11.15 8.39
N GLY A 187 -3.24 9.97 8.43
CA GLY A 187 -2.16 9.63 7.51
C GLY A 187 -2.71 9.41 6.10
N GLY A 188 -2.04 10.00 5.11
CA GLY A 188 -2.32 9.79 3.69
C GLY A 188 -1.86 8.42 3.21
N ALA A 189 -2.13 8.14 1.93
CA ALA A 189 -1.82 6.86 1.29
C ALA A 189 -0.36 6.44 1.46
N LEU A 190 0.57 7.40 1.49
CA LEU A 190 1.99 7.14 1.64
C LEU A 190 2.40 6.70 3.04
N VAL A 191 1.78 7.32 4.05
CA VAL A 191 2.01 7.00 5.46
C VAL A 191 1.43 5.62 5.78
N LEU A 192 0.29 5.27 5.19
CA LEU A 192 -0.31 3.95 5.33
C LEU A 192 0.52 2.85 4.64
N ALA A 193 1.19 3.20 3.54
CA ALA A 193 2.05 2.31 2.76
C ALA A 193 3.52 2.23 3.26
N ASP A 194 3.83 2.72 4.45
CA ASP A 194 5.18 2.61 5.03
C ASP A 194 5.67 1.15 5.10
N MET A 195 6.90 0.89 4.68
CA MET A 195 7.48 -0.45 4.47
C MET A 195 6.65 -1.36 3.56
N GLY A 196 5.99 -0.76 2.58
CA GLY A 196 5.07 -1.40 1.66
C GLY A 196 5.08 -0.73 0.30
N ILE A 197 4.18 -1.15 -0.58
CA ILE A 197 4.15 -0.67 -1.96
C ILE A 197 2.96 0.27 -2.15
N CYS A 198 3.24 1.54 -2.44
CA CYS A 198 2.21 2.47 -2.90
C CYS A 198 2.17 2.47 -4.42
N CYS A 199 1.07 2.03 -5.02
CA CYS A 199 0.81 2.03 -6.46
C CYS A 199 0.00 3.27 -6.84
N ILE A 200 0.60 4.15 -7.64
CA ILE A 200 -0.10 5.31 -8.23
C ILE A 200 -0.35 5.02 -9.71
N ASP A 201 -1.61 5.12 -10.15
CA ASP A 201 -1.98 5.08 -11.57
C ASP A 201 -2.35 6.47 -12.09
N GLU A 202 -2.29 6.68 -13.41
CA GLU A 202 -2.54 7.99 -14.06
C GLU A 202 -1.68 9.13 -13.48
N PHE A 203 -0.38 8.89 -13.31
CA PHE A 203 0.56 9.90 -12.78
C PHE A 203 0.56 11.18 -13.64
N ASP A 204 0.30 11.07 -14.94
CA ASP A 204 0.17 12.22 -15.85
C ASP A 204 -1.00 13.14 -15.51
N LYS A 205 -2.03 12.66 -14.80
CA LYS A 205 -3.21 13.42 -14.39
C LYS A 205 -3.06 14.12 -13.05
N MET A 206 -1.96 13.92 -12.33
CA MET A 206 -1.69 14.65 -11.08
C MET A 206 -1.31 16.11 -11.33
N GLU A 207 -1.71 16.97 -10.40
CA GLU A 207 -1.33 18.37 -10.37
C GLU A 207 0.16 18.54 -10.06
N GLU A 208 0.78 19.62 -10.56
CA GLU A 208 2.22 19.86 -10.41
C GLU A 208 2.63 20.05 -8.93
N GLY A 209 1.76 20.64 -8.11
CA GLY A 209 1.96 20.76 -6.67
C GLY A 209 2.13 19.39 -5.99
N ASP A 210 1.29 18.43 -6.35
CA ASP A 210 1.31 17.08 -5.79
C ASP A 210 2.54 16.28 -6.24
N ARG A 211 2.99 16.49 -7.48
CA ARG A 211 4.22 15.85 -8.00
C ARG A 211 5.46 16.24 -7.22
N THR A 212 5.51 17.50 -6.76
CA THR A 212 6.64 18.04 -5.98
C THR A 212 6.72 17.38 -4.61
N ALA A 213 5.59 17.19 -3.93
CA ALA A 213 5.53 16.48 -2.64
C ALA A 213 6.10 15.05 -2.74
N ILE A 214 5.83 14.36 -3.85
CA ILE A 214 6.40 13.02 -4.06
C ILE A 214 7.91 13.10 -4.33
N HIS A 215 8.38 14.12 -5.07
CA HIS A 215 9.82 14.30 -5.32
C HIS A 215 10.61 14.56 -4.03
N GLU A 216 10.04 15.30 -3.09
CA GLU A 216 10.64 15.53 -1.77
C GLU A 216 10.80 14.23 -0.98
N VAL A 217 9.81 13.32 -1.02
CA VAL A 217 9.92 12.00 -0.38
C VAL A 217 10.99 11.13 -1.06
N ARG A 218 11.24 11.30 -2.36
CA ARG A 218 12.28 10.56 -3.09
C ARG A 218 13.71 11.04 -2.78
N VAL A 219 13.89 12.35 -2.55
CA VAL A 219 15.22 12.98 -2.47
C VAL A 219 15.65 13.29 -1.03
N ASN A 220 14.73 13.79 -0.20
CA ASN A 220 15.00 14.18 1.19
C ASN A 220 14.38 13.17 2.15
N MET A 221 14.90 11.95 2.15
CA MET A 221 14.55 10.93 3.15
C MET A 221 15.27 11.27 4.47
N SER A 222 14.76 12.31 5.13
CA SER A 222 15.15 12.74 6.47
C SER A 222 14.80 11.68 7.53
N PRO A 223 15.37 11.71 8.75
CA PRO A 223 15.38 10.56 9.63
C PRO A 223 14.03 10.06 10.18
N CYS A 224 12.92 10.75 9.88
CA CYS A 224 11.60 10.51 10.46
C CYS A 224 10.61 9.74 9.55
N LEU A 225 10.87 9.59 8.25
CA LEU A 225 9.99 8.88 7.29
C LEU A 225 10.84 7.88 6.49
N LYS A 226 11.39 6.88 7.18
CA LYS A 226 12.59 6.18 6.73
C LYS A 226 12.41 5.08 5.70
N ASP A 227 11.20 4.57 5.45
CA ASP A 227 11.08 3.25 4.84
C ASP A 227 9.88 3.10 3.88
N ILE A 228 9.60 4.09 3.01
CA ILE A 228 8.50 4.01 2.02
C ILE A 228 9.03 3.48 0.67
N ASP A 229 8.56 2.30 0.23
CA ASP A 229 8.77 1.80 -1.14
C ASP A 229 7.68 2.38 -2.07
N LEU A 230 8.11 3.14 -3.07
CA LEU A 230 7.19 3.90 -3.91
C LEU A 230 7.10 3.29 -5.30
N LEU A 231 5.98 2.64 -5.62
CA LEU A 231 5.66 2.22 -6.99
C LEU A 231 4.90 3.32 -7.74
N LEU A 232 5.62 4.07 -8.56
CA LEU A 232 5.02 5.11 -9.39
C LEU A 232 4.70 4.55 -10.75
N ALA A 233 3.44 4.49 -11.17
CA ALA A 233 3.14 4.05 -12.51
C ALA A 233 2.27 5.00 -13.33
N SER A 234 2.49 4.90 -14.63
CA SER A 234 1.74 5.47 -15.77
C SER A 234 1.98 6.94 -16.13
N PHE A 235 2.68 7.12 -17.26
CA PHE A 235 2.66 8.32 -18.11
C PHE A 235 2.22 7.94 -19.56
N PHE A 236 1.43 8.81 -20.22
CA PHE A 236 1.38 9.01 -21.69
C PHE A 236 0.82 10.43 -21.97
N LYS A 237 1.43 11.33 -22.75
CA LYS A 237 1.59 11.30 -24.23
C LYS A 237 2.61 12.35 -24.70
N CYS A 238 3.26 12.06 -25.84
CA CYS A 238 3.90 12.97 -26.82
C CYS A 238 5.34 13.44 -26.58
N LEU A 239 6.32 12.59 -26.90
CA LEU A 239 7.57 13.01 -27.54
C LEU A 239 7.68 12.28 -28.88
N HIS A 240 6.83 12.66 -29.83
CA HIS A 240 6.96 12.24 -31.23
C HIS A 240 7.52 13.39 -32.09
N GLN A 241 8.43 14.20 -31.54
CA GLN A 241 8.99 15.29 -32.34
C GLN A 241 10.45 15.72 -32.10
N ASN A 242 11.25 15.10 -31.20
CA ASN A 242 12.64 15.57 -31.03
C ASN A 242 13.62 14.52 -30.48
N TYR A 243 13.75 13.33 -31.11
CA TYR A 243 14.97 12.51 -30.93
C TYR A 243 15.34 11.79 -32.24
N THR A 244 15.56 12.57 -33.29
CA THR A 244 16.65 12.30 -34.22
C THR A 244 17.95 12.69 -33.50
N HIS A 245 18.97 11.84 -33.59
CA HIS A 245 20.29 11.92 -32.94
C HIS A 245 20.35 11.57 -31.44
N ARG A 246 20.66 10.31 -31.15
CA ARG A 246 22.03 9.90 -30.75
C ARG A 246 22.06 8.40 -30.50
N ASP A 247 22.60 7.70 -31.50
CA ASP A 247 23.32 6.45 -31.31
C ASP A 247 24.44 6.65 -30.27
N ASP A 248 24.73 5.56 -29.54
CA ASP A 248 25.98 5.21 -28.84
C ASP A 248 25.77 4.77 -27.38
N ILE A 249 25.32 3.53 -27.21
CA ILE A 249 25.65 2.74 -26.01
C ILE A 249 26.57 1.61 -26.47
N VAL A 250 27.87 1.88 -26.40
CA VAL A 250 28.96 0.96 -26.63
C VAL A 250 28.97 -0.08 -25.49
N TYR A 251 28.76 -1.35 -25.84
CA TYR A 251 29.04 -2.48 -24.95
C TYR A 251 30.56 -2.66 -24.79
N PRO A 252 31.13 -2.72 -23.57
CA PRO A 252 32.52 -3.14 -23.40
C PRO A 252 32.62 -4.66 -23.56
N LYS A 253 33.27 -5.12 -24.63
CA LYS A 253 33.77 -6.49 -24.76
C LYS A 253 34.86 -6.72 -23.71
N ARG A 254 34.69 -7.77 -22.90
CA ARG A 254 35.73 -8.32 -22.03
C ARG A 254 36.88 -8.87 -22.89
N GLY A 255 38.12 -8.52 -22.52
CA GLY A 255 39.34 -9.20 -22.96
C GLY A 255 39.60 -10.47 -22.15
#